data_AF-A0A3M1D3W6-F1
#
_entry.id   AF-A0A3M1D3W6-F1
#
_cell.length_a   1.000
_cell.length_b   1.000
_cell.length_c   1.000
_cell.angle_alpha   90.00
_cell.angle_beta   90.00
_cell.angle_gamma   90.00
#
_symmetry.space_group_name_H-M   'P 1'
#
loop_
_entity.id
_entity.type
_entity.pdbx_description
1 polymer ?
#
loop_
_entity_poly.entity_id
_entity_poly.type
_entity_poly.pdbx_seq_one_letter_code
_entity_poly.pdbx_strand_id
1 'polypeptide(L)'
;MRALAEELRAEGQVALHVSLGASRQTPSLADVEPRWVQAIGDAADIDLPAADQPPARPSVAPAVGTQLGQLPRRWAMALHPVPTVRMLDEVDTIEGEAMVSFLAQLRSGFPRRPRAFPSSIVPVGLRDLEDCLVQAKGCSPRAVCRPTRAAPSTSRPSP
;
A
#
# COMPACT_ATOMS: atom_id res chain seq x y z
N MET A 1 -15.32 -1.89 -3.78
CA MET A 1 -14.07 -1.68 -4.54
C MET A 1 -14.13 -2.19 -5.98
N ARG A 2 -14.62 -3.41 -6.26
CA ARG A 2 -14.75 -3.92 -7.65
C ARG A 2 -15.56 -3.01 -8.59
N ALA A 3 -16.75 -2.56 -8.16
CA ALA A 3 -17.58 -1.64 -8.94
C ALA A 3 -16.85 -0.34 -9.32
N LEU A 4 -16.10 0.26 -8.38
CA LEU A 4 -15.28 1.44 -8.67
C LEU A 4 -14.18 1.15 -9.70
N ALA A 5 -13.56 -0.04 -9.68
CA ALA A 5 -12.59 -0.42 -10.69
C ALA A 5 -13.23 -0.59 -12.07
N GLU A 6 -14.47 -1.05 -12.16
CA GLU A 6 -15.24 -1.12 -13.40
C GLU A 6 -15.60 0.27 -13.94
N GLU A 7 -16.04 1.18 -13.08
CA GLU A 7 -16.33 2.58 -13.43
C GLU A 7 -15.09 3.28 -14.01
N LEU A 8 -13.94 3.19 -13.31
CA LEU A 8 -12.69 3.79 -13.80
C LEU A 8 -12.22 3.18 -15.12
N ARG A 9 -12.48 1.89 -15.35
CA ARG A 9 -12.19 1.23 -16.64
C ARG A 9 -13.10 1.72 -17.75
N ALA A 10 -14.38 1.97 -17.46
CA ALA A 10 -15.31 2.59 -18.40
C ALA A 10 -14.88 4.02 -18.79
N GLU A 11 -14.18 4.73 -17.90
CA GLU A 11 -13.57 6.04 -18.16
C GLU A 11 -12.22 5.97 -18.93
N GLY A 12 -11.77 4.77 -19.31
CA GLY A 12 -10.53 4.56 -20.07
C GLY A 12 -9.27 4.49 -19.22
N GLN A 13 -9.40 4.28 -17.90
CA GLN A 13 -8.26 4.06 -17.00
C GLN A 13 -8.00 2.56 -16.81
N VAL A 14 -6.76 2.19 -16.48
CA VAL A 14 -6.45 0.82 -16.08
C VAL A 14 -6.56 0.72 -14.56
N ALA A 15 -7.72 0.29 -14.07
CA ALA A 15 -7.99 0.10 -12.65
C ALA A 15 -8.02 -1.40 -12.28
N LEU A 16 -7.29 -1.77 -11.23
CA LEU A 16 -7.27 -3.14 -10.71
C LEU A 16 -7.55 -3.16 -9.21
N HIS A 17 -8.42 -4.07 -8.81
CA HIS A 17 -8.66 -4.43 -7.41
C HIS A 17 -7.98 -5.75 -7.08
N VAL A 18 -7.20 -5.80 -6.01
CA VAL A 18 -6.45 -6.98 -5.56
C VAL A 18 -6.58 -7.11 -4.05
N SER A 19 -6.96 -8.29 -3.55
CA SER A 19 -6.84 -8.60 -2.12
C SER A 19 -5.43 -9.10 -1.79
N LEU A 20 -4.85 -8.59 -0.70
CA LEU A 20 -3.55 -8.99 -0.18
C LEU A 20 -3.67 -9.89 1.06
N GLY A 21 -4.83 -10.54 1.25
CA GLY A 21 -5.15 -11.39 2.41
C GLY A 21 -4.23 -12.59 2.63
N ALA A 22 -3.39 -12.93 1.65
CA ALA A 22 -2.33 -13.95 1.78
C ALA A 22 -1.28 -13.61 2.87
N SER A 23 -1.31 -12.40 3.43
CA SER A 23 -0.39 -11.93 4.46
C SER A 23 -0.76 -12.29 5.91
N ARG A 24 -2.01 -12.74 6.17
CA ARG A 24 -2.55 -13.01 7.53
C ARG A 24 -1.73 -13.97 8.41
N GLN A 25 -0.87 -14.81 7.83
CA GLN A 25 -0.15 -15.87 8.56
C GLN A 25 1.34 -15.93 8.20
N THR A 26 1.91 -14.89 7.60
CA THR A 26 3.28 -14.93 7.08
C THR A 26 4.04 -13.67 7.52
N PRO A 27 4.86 -13.77 8.58
CA PRO A 27 5.52 -12.61 9.16
C PRO A 27 6.76 -12.18 8.35
N SER A 28 7.37 -13.10 7.60
CA SER A 28 8.58 -12.78 6.82
C SER A 28 8.24 -12.07 5.52
N LEU A 29 8.92 -10.96 5.27
CA LEU A 29 8.82 -10.24 4.00
C LEU A 29 9.18 -11.12 2.79
N ALA A 30 10.17 -12.02 2.96
CA ALA A 30 10.65 -12.88 1.88
C ALA A 30 9.59 -13.87 1.37
N ASP A 31 8.68 -14.28 2.26
CA ASP A 31 7.62 -15.25 1.94
C ASP A 31 6.35 -14.55 1.43
N VAL A 32 6.02 -13.37 1.96
CA VAL A 32 4.77 -12.69 1.66
C VAL A 32 4.85 -11.83 0.39
N GLU A 33 5.99 -11.21 0.10
CA GLU A 33 6.14 -10.32 -1.06
C GLU A 33 5.92 -11.04 -2.40
N PRO A 34 6.46 -12.25 -2.63
CA PRO A 34 6.17 -13.02 -3.85
C PRO A 34 4.67 -13.34 -3.99
N ARG A 35 3.95 -13.55 -2.89
CA ARG A 35 2.51 -13.80 -2.90
C ARG A 35 1.71 -12.57 -3.29
N TRP A 36 2.12 -11.37 -2.86
CA TRP A 36 1.50 -10.12 -3.33
C TRP A 36 1.71 -9.92 -4.83
N VAL A 37 2.93 -10.15 -5.32
CA VAL A 37 3.26 -10.07 -6.75
C VAL A 37 2.43 -11.06 -7.56
N GLN A 38 2.28 -12.28 -7.05
CA GLN A 38 1.45 -13.30 -7.67
C GLN A 38 -0.04 -12.88 -7.67
N ALA A 39 -0.60 -12.47 -6.53
CA ALA A 39 -1.99 -12.05 -6.43
C ALA A 39 -2.32 -10.89 -7.38
N ILE A 40 -1.39 -9.94 -7.56
CA ILE A 40 -1.54 -8.86 -8.55
C ILE A 40 -1.57 -9.40 -9.97
N GLY A 41 -0.71 -10.37 -10.30
CA GLY A 41 -0.69 -11.03 -11.60
C GLY A 41 -1.98 -11.80 -11.88
N ASP A 42 -2.39 -12.66 -10.95
CA ASP A 42 -3.59 -13.48 -11.07
C ASP A 42 -4.85 -12.59 -11.23
N ALA A 43 -4.95 -11.51 -10.44
CA ALA A 43 -6.05 -10.56 -10.57
C ALA A 43 -6.03 -9.83 -11.93
N ALA A 44 -4.84 -9.48 -12.44
CA ALA A 44 -4.71 -8.84 -13.74
C ALA A 44 -5.15 -9.79 -14.88
N ASP A 45 -4.77 -11.06 -14.80
CA ASP A 45 -5.11 -12.06 -15.81
C ASP A 45 -6.62 -12.32 -15.87
N ILE A 46 -7.30 -12.24 -14.73
CA ILE A 46 -8.75 -12.44 -14.62
C ILE A 46 -9.53 -11.18 -15.03
N ASP A 47 -9.14 -10.03 -14.49
CA ASP A 47 -9.97 -8.83 -14.55
C ASP A 47 -9.61 -7.89 -15.72
N LEU A 48 -8.41 -7.99 -16.32
CA LEU A 48 -7.94 -7.06 -17.35
C LEU A 48 -7.80 -7.69 -18.74
N PRO A 49 -8.09 -6.94 -19.82
CA PRO A 49 -7.80 -7.40 -21.16
C PRO A 49 -6.28 -7.51 -21.39
N ALA A 50 -5.86 -8.34 -22.34
CA ALA A 50 -4.44 -8.60 -22.62
C ALA A 50 -3.62 -7.33 -22.93
N ALA A 51 -4.25 -6.27 -23.48
CA ALA A 51 -3.60 -5.00 -23.75
C ALA A 51 -3.19 -4.23 -22.48
N ASP A 52 -3.92 -4.44 -21.37
CA ASP A 52 -3.74 -3.71 -20.11
C ASP A 52 -2.96 -4.52 -19.07
N GLN A 53 -2.58 -5.76 -19.38
CA GLN A 53 -1.88 -6.67 -18.47
C GLN A 53 -0.46 -6.20 -18.11
N PRO A 54 0.08 -6.64 -16.96
CA PRO A 54 1.43 -6.29 -16.56
C PRO A 54 2.45 -6.87 -17.56
N PRO A 55 3.60 -6.20 -17.75
CA PRO A 55 4.68 -6.78 -18.51
C PRO A 55 5.18 -8.07 -17.83
N ALA A 56 5.69 -8.99 -18.64
CA ALA A 56 6.21 -10.28 -18.16
C ALA A 56 7.18 -10.11 -16.98
N ARG A 57 7.02 -10.97 -15.98
CA ARG A 57 7.92 -11.01 -14.82
C ARG A 57 9.37 -11.23 -15.28
N PRO A 58 10.35 -10.60 -14.62
CA PRO A 58 11.74 -10.85 -14.94
C PRO A 58 12.07 -12.31 -14.62
N SER A 59 12.95 -12.94 -15.41
CA SER A 59 13.39 -14.32 -15.19
C SER A 59 14.08 -14.51 -13.84
N VAL A 60 14.76 -13.46 -13.36
CA VAL A 60 15.38 -13.40 -12.05
C VAL A 60 14.51 -12.53 -11.15
N ALA A 61 14.07 -13.11 -10.03
CA ALA A 61 13.31 -12.39 -9.01
C ALA A 61 14.15 -11.22 -8.48
N PRO A 62 13.58 -10.00 -8.39
CA PRO A 62 14.26 -8.89 -7.74
C PRO A 62 14.51 -9.19 -6.26
N ALA A 63 15.44 -8.43 -5.65
CA ALA A 63 15.73 -8.51 -4.24
C ALA A 63 14.45 -8.34 -3.39
N VAL A 64 14.38 -9.09 -2.28
CA VAL A 64 13.33 -8.99 -1.29
C VAL A 64 13.21 -7.54 -0.82
N GLY A 65 11.98 -7.04 -0.70
CA GLY A 65 11.66 -5.66 -0.36
C GLY A 65 11.70 -4.69 -1.54
N THR A 66 11.76 -5.18 -2.78
CA THR A 66 11.73 -4.33 -3.98
C THR A 66 10.72 -4.78 -5.04
N GLN A 67 10.16 -5.98 -4.90
CA GLN A 67 9.38 -6.61 -5.97
C GLN A 67 8.04 -5.91 -6.15
N LEU A 68 7.37 -5.59 -5.04
CA LEU A 68 6.08 -4.91 -5.03
C LEU A 68 6.17 -3.49 -5.61
N GLY A 69 7.28 -2.78 -5.39
CA GLY A 69 7.49 -1.44 -5.98
C GLY A 69 7.85 -1.49 -7.47
N GLN A 70 8.60 -2.50 -7.90
CA GLN A 70 9.05 -2.62 -9.29
C GLN A 70 7.94 -3.02 -10.26
N LEU A 71 7.03 -3.92 -9.85
CA LEU A 71 5.95 -4.39 -10.73
C LEU A 71 5.03 -3.25 -11.21
N PRO A 72 4.41 -2.44 -10.33
CA PRO A 72 3.56 -1.32 -10.74
C PRO A 72 4.32 -0.24 -11.50
N ARG A 73 5.62 -0.05 -11.20
CA ARG A 73 6.48 0.87 -11.95
C ARG A 73 6.63 0.43 -13.41
N ARG A 74 7.04 -0.83 -13.64
CA ARG A 74 7.22 -1.37 -15.00
C ARG A 74 5.91 -1.33 -15.77
N TRP A 75 4.82 -1.62 -15.08
CA TRP A 75 3.48 -1.59 -15.66
C TRP A 75 3.03 -0.19 -16.06
N ALA A 76 3.17 0.81 -15.18
CA ALA A 76 2.83 2.20 -15.49
C ALA A 76 3.66 2.75 -16.67
N MET A 77 4.94 2.37 -16.76
CA MET A 77 5.78 2.74 -17.90
C MET A 77 5.31 2.11 -19.22
N ALA A 78 4.84 0.86 -19.18
CA ALA A 78 4.35 0.16 -20.36
C ALA A 78 3.03 0.74 -20.89
N LEU A 79 2.17 1.20 -19.99
CA LEU A 79 0.85 1.74 -20.33
C LEU A 79 0.81 3.26 -20.54
N HIS A 80 1.92 3.97 -20.28
CA HIS A 80 1.95 5.43 -20.41
C HIS A 80 1.53 5.87 -21.85
N PRO A 81 0.60 6.84 -22.00
CA PRO A 81 0.09 7.78 -20.99
C PRO A 81 -1.20 7.38 -20.25
N VAL A 82 -1.69 6.15 -20.38
CA VAL A 82 -2.93 5.71 -19.75
C VAL A 82 -2.81 5.73 -18.22
N PRO A 83 -3.72 6.43 -17.50
CA PRO A 83 -3.73 6.43 -16.04
C PRO A 83 -3.96 5.03 -15.48
N THR A 84 -3.18 4.66 -14.47
CA THR A 84 -3.31 3.36 -13.78
C THR A 84 -3.68 3.56 -12.32
N VAL A 85 -4.68 2.81 -11.85
CA VAL A 85 -5.19 2.85 -10.47
C VAL A 85 -5.11 1.46 -9.85
N ARG A 86 -4.57 1.36 -8.63
CA ARG A 86 -4.46 0.10 -7.88
C ARG A 86 -5.21 0.19 -6.58
N MET A 87 -6.16 -0.71 -6.34
CA MET A 87 -6.86 -0.86 -5.07
C MET A 87 -6.32 -2.12 -4.42
N LEU A 88 -5.58 -1.94 -3.33
CA LEU A 88 -4.94 -3.02 -2.58
C LEU A 88 -5.79 -3.23 -1.32
N ASP A 89 -6.57 -4.30 -1.30
CA ASP A 89 -7.50 -4.62 -0.21
C ASP A 89 -6.85 -5.53 0.83
N GLU A 90 -7.40 -5.52 2.04
CA GLU A 90 -6.94 -6.28 3.20
C GLU A 90 -5.50 -5.96 3.60
N VAL A 91 -5.03 -4.73 3.38
CA VAL A 91 -3.68 -4.30 3.79
C VAL A 91 -3.49 -4.33 5.31
N ASP A 92 -4.60 -4.27 6.06
CA ASP A 92 -4.58 -4.41 7.50
C ASP A 92 -4.10 -5.80 7.92
N THR A 93 -4.10 -6.81 7.04
CA THR A 93 -3.59 -8.15 7.37
C THR A 93 -2.06 -8.25 7.35
N ILE A 94 -1.37 -7.21 6.86
CA ILE A 94 0.08 -7.15 6.82
C ILE A 94 0.62 -6.63 8.16
N GLU A 95 1.59 -7.32 8.76
CA GLU A 95 2.14 -6.96 10.07
C GLU A 95 3.67 -6.90 10.05
N GLY A 96 4.26 -6.27 11.08
CA GLY A 96 5.70 -6.28 11.33
C GLY A 96 6.56 -5.69 10.19
N GLU A 97 7.67 -6.36 9.88
CA GLU A 97 8.64 -5.94 8.85
C GLU A 97 8.02 -5.84 7.46
N ALA A 98 7.04 -6.68 7.16
CA ALA A 98 6.36 -6.70 5.87
C ALA A 98 5.56 -5.41 5.65
N MET A 99 4.90 -4.89 6.68
CA MET A 99 4.16 -3.62 6.62
C MET A 99 5.11 -2.44 6.41
N VAL A 100 6.23 -2.41 7.15
CA VAL A 100 7.25 -1.36 6.98
C VAL A 100 7.79 -1.35 5.55
N SER A 101 8.10 -2.53 5.01
CA SER A 101 8.57 -2.68 3.63
C SER A 101 7.51 -2.29 2.60
N PHE A 102 6.26 -2.76 2.76
CA PHE A 102 5.13 -2.42 1.90
C PHE A 102 4.99 -0.90 1.73
N LEU A 103 4.93 -0.17 2.84
CA LEU A 103 4.80 1.30 2.82
C LEU A 103 6.05 1.99 2.28
N ALA A 104 7.25 1.50 2.61
CA ALA A 104 8.50 2.06 2.07
C ALA A 104 8.54 1.96 0.54
N GLN A 105 8.15 0.80 0.00
CA GLN A 105 8.08 0.58 -1.44
C GLN A 105 7.06 1.50 -2.11
N LEU A 106 5.84 1.61 -1.57
CA LEU A 106 4.81 2.52 -2.10
C LEU A 106 5.26 4.00 -2.06
N ARG A 107 5.86 4.43 -0.95
CA ARG A 107 6.35 5.80 -0.77
C ARG A 107 7.48 6.13 -1.74
N SER A 108 8.38 5.19 -2.00
CA SER A 108 9.51 5.38 -2.94
C SER A 108 9.06 5.62 -4.39
N GLY A 109 7.91 5.05 -4.78
CA GLY A 109 7.33 5.19 -6.12
C GLY A 109 6.53 6.48 -6.32
N PHE A 110 6.00 7.07 -5.24
CA PHE A 110 5.08 8.23 -5.30
C PHE A 110 5.60 9.42 -6.12
N PRO A 111 6.89 9.84 -6.02
CA PRO A 111 7.41 10.97 -6.80
C PRO A 111 7.48 10.72 -8.32
N ARG A 112 7.28 9.47 -8.78
CA ARG A 112 7.45 9.05 -10.17
C ARG A 112 6.14 8.96 -10.96
N ARG A 113 5.02 9.35 -10.35
CA ARG A 113 3.70 9.35 -10.98
C ARG A 113 3.57 10.47 -12.03
N PRO A 114 2.76 10.29 -13.09
CA PRO A 114 2.11 9.05 -13.52
C PRO A 114 2.99 8.20 -14.46
N ARG A 115 4.18 8.69 -14.87
CA ARG A 115 4.98 8.08 -15.94
C ARG A 115 5.63 6.75 -15.53
N ALA A 116 6.12 6.63 -14.30
CA ALA A 116 6.88 5.47 -13.84
C ALA A 116 6.37 4.91 -12.51
N PHE A 117 5.13 5.24 -12.15
CA PHE A 117 4.40 4.67 -11.02
C PHE A 117 2.90 4.93 -11.20
N PRO A 118 1.99 4.09 -10.68
CA PRO A 118 0.57 4.25 -10.93
C PRO A 118 0.04 5.61 -10.51
N SER A 119 -0.86 6.19 -11.32
CA SER A 119 -1.50 7.48 -11.04
C SER A 119 -2.11 7.52 -9.64
N SER A 120 -2.74 6.44 -9.22
CA SER A 120 -3.26 6.28 -7.86
C SER A 120 -3.04 4.89 -7.29
N ILE A 121 -2.85 4.83 -5.97
CA ILE A 121 -2.82 3.59 -5.18
C ILE A 121 -3.71 3.83 -3.98
N VAL A 122 -4.67 2.94 -3.77
CA VAL A 122 -5.69 2.98 -2.73
C VAL A 122 -5.47 1.75 -1.84
N PRO A 123 -4.71 1.87 -0.74
CA PRO A 123 -4.68 0.85 0.29
C PRO A 123 -6.01 0.83 1.05
N VAL A 124 -6.62 -0.34 1.19
CA VAL A 124 -7.90 -0.58 1.88
C VAL A 124 -7.70 -1.68 2.91
N GLY A 125 -8.25 -1.49 4.09
CA GLY A 125 -8.24 -2.46 5.17
C GLY A 125 -9.31 -2.15 6.21
N LEU A 126 -9.61 -3.13 7.07
CA LEU A 126 -10.61 -2.99 8.14
C LEU A 126 -10.07 -2.31 9.40
N ARG A 127 -8.75 -2.32 9.60
CA ARG A 127 -8.07 -1.56 10.66
C ARG A 127 -7.56 -0.25 10.10
N ASP A 128 -7.51 0.77 10.95
CA ASP A 128 -6.83 2.01 10.60
C ASP A 128 -5.35 1.72 10.31
N LEU A 129 -4.85 2.27 9.19
CA LEU A 129 -3.45 2.16 8.80
C LEU A 129 -2.52 2.70 9.90
N GLU A 130 -2.98 3.69 10.68
CA GLU A 130 -2.26 4.23 11.83
C GLU A 130 -2.04 3.18 12.92
N ASP A 131 -3.07 2.40 13.26
CA ASP A 131 -2.97 1.33 14.25
C ASP A 131 -2.04 0.21 13.77
N CYS A 132 -2.12 -0.14 12.49
CA CYS A 132 -1.20 -1.10 11.87
C CYS A 132 0.26 -0.63 11.95
N LEU A 133 0.50 0.67 11.72
CA LEU A 133 1.81 1.29 11.82
C LEU A 133 2.37 1.31 13.24
N VAL A 134 1.52 1.61 14.23
CA VAL A 134 1.90 1.65 15.64
C VAL A 134 2.35 0.26 16.11
N GLN A 135 1.59 -0.77 15.77
CA GLN A 135 1.95 -2.17 16.02
C GLN A 135 3.25 -2.56 15.30
N ALA A 136 3.38 -2.24 14.01
CA ALA A 136 4.57 -2.57 13.22
C ALA A 136 5.85 -1.89 13.76
N LYS A 137 5.72 -0.69 14.33
CA LYS A 137 6.84 0.03 14.95
C LYS A 137 7.14 -0.39 16.39
N GLY A 138 6.37 -1.33 16.95
CA GLY A 138 6.45 -1.69 18.38
C GLY A 138 6.13 -0.52 19.31
N CYS A 139 5.44 0.50 18.80
CA CYS A 139 5.09 1.68 19.59
C CYS A 139 3.78 1.39 20.32
N SER A 140 3.66 1.76 21.59
CA SER A 140 2.40 1.60 22.32
C SER A 140 1.39 2.66 21.85
N PRO A 141 0.13 2.29 21.54
CA PRO A 141 -0.90 3.24 21.13
C PRO A 141 -1.40 4.03 22.35
N ARG A 142 -0.62 5.02 22.80
CA ARG A 142 -1.02 6.27 23.49
C ARG A 142 0.18 6.92 24.19
N ALA A 143 0.83 7.82 23.48
CA ALA A 143 1.46 8.97 24.09
C ALA A 143 1.15 10.20 23.22
N VAL A 144 -0.13 10.55 23.12
CA VAL A 144 -0.50 11.92 22.75
C VAL A 144 0.01 12.78 23.91
N CYS A 145 1.17 13.39 23.72
CA CYS A 145 1.68 14.46 24.56
C CYS A 145 0.62 15.57 24.60
N ARG A 146 -0.23 15.55 25.61
CA ARG A 146 -1.04 16.71 25.98
C ARG A 146 -0.05 17.75 26.51
N PRO A 147 0.04 18.96 25.95
CA PRO A 147 0.84 20.00 26.57
C PRO A 147 0.27 20.25 27.96
N THR A 148 1.06 19.98 28.99
CA THR A 148 0.72 20.29 30.37
C THR A 148 0.56 21.81 30.46
N ARG A 149 -0.68 22.29 30.45
CA ARG A 149 -0.98 23.69 30.74
C ARG A 149 -0.57 23.92 32.20
N ALA A 150 0.57 24.58 32.40
CA ALA A 150 0.99 25.04 33.72
C ALA A 150 -0.15 25.88 34.33
N ALA A 151 -0.63 25.48 35.50
CA ALA A 151 -1.60 26.25 36.26
C ALA A 151 -0.90 27.53 36.79
N PRO A 152 -1.54 28.71 36.73
CA PRO A 152 -0.98 29.90 37.35
C PRO A 152 -1.09 29.76 38.87
N SER A 153 0.05 29.83 39.56
CA SER A 153 0.12 29.90 41.01
C SER A 153 -0.40 31.25 41.50
N THR A 154 -1.65 31.31 41.96
CA THR A 154 -2.15 32.45 42.72
C THR A 154 -1.90 32.20 44.20
N SER A 155 -0.78 32.69 44.72
CA SER A 155 -0.60 32.90 46.16
C SER A 155 -1.44 34.10 46.59
N ARG A 156 -2.48 33.85 47.39
CA ARG A 156 -3.24 34.90 48.08
C ARG A 156 -2.93 34.75 49.58
N PRO A 157 -2.43 35.78 50.28
CA PRO A 157 -2.41 35.74 51.73
C PRO A 157 -3.80 36.09 52.27
N SER A 158 -4.15 35.53 53.42
CA SER A 158 -5.33 35.84 54.24
C SER A 158 -4.95 35.62 55.70
N PRO A 159 -5.68 36.17 56.69
CA PRO A 159 -6.51 37.37 56.70
C PRO A 159 -5.79 38.59 57.32
#